data_AF-A0A8J7NK17-F1
#
_entry.id   AF-A0A8J7NK17-F1
#
_cell.length_a   1.000
_cell.length_b   1.000
_cell.length_c   1.000
_cell.angle_alpha   90.00
_cell.angle_beta   90.00
_cell.angle_gamma   90.00
#
_symmetry.space_group_name_H-M   'P 1'
#
loop_
_entity.id
_entity.type
_entity.pdbx_description
1 polymer ?
#
loop_
_entity_poly.entity_id
_entity_poly.type
_entity_poly.pdbx_seq_one_letter_code
_entity_poly.pdbx_strand_id
1 'polypeptide(L)'
;MIKNGHHATKESGNDVGARPGGTAGSPEKRKRVVRVWCDGCYDMVHYGHSNQLRQARAMGDHLIVGVHTDEEIAKHKGPPVFTQAERYKMVRAIKWVDEIVEGAPYVTTLETLDKYNCDFCVHGDDITLTVDGRDTYAEVKTSGRYRECKRTQGVSTTDLVGRMLLMTKAHHSNIDKSDYQQHTDNFGKGPTSRSPWTGVSQFLQTSQKIIQFASGKEPEPGDTIIYVAGAFDLFHIGHVDFLESVFKQSDKPYVIVGLHFDQEVNRYKGKNYPIMNVHERTLSVLACRYVSEVVIGAPYAVTADLLDHFKVDLVCHGKTEVFPDKDGSDPYAEPKKRGIFHTVDSGNDLTTDDIVQRIIKNRLQFEARNQKKEAKEMAVIQAMKKREEEKTKQEQDQTLPQDEQEN
;
A
#
# COMPACT_ATOMS: atom_id res chain seq x y z
N MET A 1 -3.49 16.07 83.36
CA MET A 1 -4.51 15.97 84.43
C MET A 1 -5.22 14.63 84.28
N ILE A 2 -5.19 13.81 85.36
CA ILE A 2 -6.15 12.76 85.76
C ILE A 2 -6.33 11.58 84.77
N LYS A 3 -5.63 10.44 84.90
CA LYS A 3 -5.80 9.25 85.79
C LYS A 3 -7.12 8.46 85.62
N ASN A 4 -6.94 7.16 85.33
CA ASN A 4 -7.67 5.94 85.79
C ASN A 4 -7.89 4.98 84.60
N GLY A 5 -7.70 3.66 84.67
CA GLY A 5 -7.35 2.75 85.75
C GLY A 5 -7.57 1.30 85.28
N HIS A 6 -6.55 0.47 85.52
CA HIS A 6 -6.52 -0.99 85.75
C HIS A 6 -7.70 -1.90 85.34
N HIS A 7 -7.42 -2.95 84.56
CA HIS A 7 -7.38 -4.31 85.12
C HIS A 7 -6.61 -5.29 84.21
N ALA A 8 -5.74 -6.08 84.84
CA ALA A 8 -4.97 -7.17 84.27
C ALA A 8 -5.71 -8.51 84.48
N THR A 9 -5.55 -9.44 83.54
CA THR A 9 -5.39 -10.89 83.82
C THR A 9 -4.64 -11.57 82.68
N LYS A 10 -3.59 -12.29 83.07
CA LYS A 10 -2.73 -13.17 82.27
C LYS A 10 -3.46 -14.48 81.96
N GLU A 11 -3.10 -15.12 80.85
CA GLU A 11 -2.73 -16.55 80.70
C GLU A 11 -2.38 -16.79 79.22
N SER A 12 -1.09 -16.93 78.88
CA SER A 12 -0.39 -18.20 78.53
C SER A 12 -1.02 -18.96 77.36
N GLY A 13 -0.36 -19.29 76.25
CA GLY A 13 1.03 -19.18 75.80
C GLY A 13 1.15 -19.81 74.40
N ASN A 14 2.33 -19.65 73.77
CA ASN A 14 2.76 -20.17 72.46
C ASN A 14 1.92 -19.66 71.24
N ASP A 15 2.46 -19.28 70.09
CA ASP A 15 3.63 -19.83 69.40
C ASP A 15 4.08 -18.85 68.28
N VAL A 16 5.36 -18.93 67.94
CA VAL A 16 6.12 -18.40 66.77
C VAL A 16 5.53 -17.30 65.87
N GLY A 17 6.33 -16.24 65.70
CA GLY A 17 6.04 -15.08 64.86
C GLY A 17 5.85 -15.39 63.36
N ALA A 18 4.68 -15.02 62.84
CA ALA A 18 4.42 -14.89 61.41
C ALA A 18 4.79 -13.48 60.93
N ARG A 19 5.74 -13.41 59.99
CA ARG A 19 6.06 -12.20 59.21
C ARG A 19 4.86 -11.77 58.37
N PRO A 20 4.64 -10.46 58.12
CA PRO A 20 3.53 -10.01 57.29
C PRO A 20 3.76 -10.47 55.85
N GLY A 21 2.79 -11.22 55.33
CA GLY A 21 2.77 -11.72 53.97
C GLY A 21 2.76 -10.57 52.98
N GLY A 22 3.88 -10.40 52.27
CA GLY A 22 3.90 -9.66 51.01
C GLY A 22 3.02 -10.41 50.02
N THR A 23 1.94 -9.77 49.61
CA THR A 23 1.13 -10.21 48.48
C THR A 23 1.99 -10.14 47.22
N ALA A 24 2.56 -11.28 46.84
CA ALA A 24 3.19 -11.47 45.55
C ALA A 24 2.12 -11.23 44.48
N GLY A 25 2.20 -10.06 43.83
CA GLY A 25 1.43 -9.78 42.62
C GLY A 25 1.68 -10.89 41.60
N SER A 26 0.62 -11.59 41.23
CA SER A 26 0.62 -12.54 40.13
C SER A 26 1.24 -11.89 38.88
N PRO A 27 2.14 -12.58 38.14
CA PRO A 27 2.68 -12.02 36.92
C PRO A 27 1.53 -11.79 35.94
N GLU A 28 1.32 -10.54 35.53
CA GLU A 28 0.43 -10.18 34.43
C GLU A 28 0.75 -11.12 33.25
N LYS A 29 -0.24 -11.93 32.84
CA LYS A 29 -0.12 -12.76 31.64
C LYS A 29 0.07 -11.82 30.45
N ARG A 30 1.33 -11.61 30.04
CA ARG A 30 1.64 -10.84 28.82
C ARG A 30 0.83 -11.42 27.67
N LYS A 31 -0.01 -10.58 27.05
CA LYS A 31 -0.81 -10.95 25.88
C LYS A 31 0.15 -11.47 24.80
N ARG A 32 -0.08 -12.67 24.28
CA ARG A 32 0.70 -13.23 23.17
C ARG A 32 0.56 -12.31 21.95
N VAL A 33 1.69 -11.92 21.38
CA VAL A 33 1.78 -11.13 20.14
C VAL A 33 1.36 -12.02 18.97
N VAL A 34 0.38 -11.57 18.18
CA VAL A 34 -0.05 -12.26 16.95
C VAL A 34 0.82 -11.80 15.79
N ARG A 35 1.57 -12.72 15.18
CA ARG A 35 2.48 -12.45 14.05
C ARG A 35 1.81 -12.88 12.74
N VAL A 36 1.80 -11.96 11.78
CA VAL A 36 1.10 -12.11 10.50
C VAL A 36 2.12 -12.20 9.37
N TRP A 37 1.88 -13.10 8.42
CA TRP A 37 2.67 -13.25 7.21
C TRP A 37 1.93 -12.74 5.97
N CYS A 38 2.59 -11.95 5.14
CA CYS A 38 2.22 -11.77 3.75
C CYS A 38 3.42 -12.14 2.87
N ASP A 39 3.17 -12.55 1.64
CA ASP A 39 4.23 -12.63 0.65
C ASP A 39 3.72 -12.21 -0.73
N GLY A 40 4.66 -11.87 -1.60
CA GLY A 40 4.33 -11.47 -2.95
C GLY A 40 5.52 -10.94 -3.73
N CYS A 41 5.26 -10.61 -4.98
CA CYS A 41 6.26 -9.98 -5.84
C CYS A 41 6.51 -8.53 -5.42
N TYR A 42 5.45 -7.80 -5.07
CA TYR A 42 5.49 -6.36 -4.82
C TYR A 42 6.22 -5.58 -5.93
N ASP A 43 5.98 -5.98 -7.18
CA ASP A 43 6.47 -5.29 -8.37
C ASP A 43 5.51 -4.16 -8.74
N MET A 44 6.03 -2.93 -8.90
CA MET A 44 5.22 -1.72 -9.04
C MET A 44 4.23 -1.54 -7.87
N VAL A 45 4.77 -1.43 -6.65
CA VAL A 45 3.97 -1.15 -5.45
C VAL A 45 3.07 0.06 -5.69
N HIS A 46 1.81 -0.06 -5.26
CA HIS A 46 0.77 0.94 -5.40
C HIS A 46 -0.16 0.86 -4.18
N TYR A 47 -1.04 1.83 -3.99
CA TYR A 47 -1.91 1.91 -2.80
C TYR A 47 -2.75 0.64 -2.55
N GLY A 48 -3.05 -0.15 -3.58
CA GLY A 48 -3.67 -1.47 -3.44
C GLY A 48 -2.85 -2.48 -2.61
N HIS A 49 -1.55 -2.59 -2.85
CA HIS A 49 -0.63 -3.39 -2.04
C HIS A 49 -0.53 -2.83 -0.62
N SER A 50 -0.42 -1.51 -0.49
CA SER A 50 -0.35 -0.86 0.82
C SER A 50 -1.61 -1.11 1.66
N ASN A 51 -2.80 -1.08 1.05
CA ASN A 51 -4.06 -1.39 1.75
C ASN A 51 -4.20 -2.89 2.08
N GLN A 52 -3.66 -3.79 1.27
CA GLN A 52 -3.57 -5.22 1.61
C GLN A 52 -2.74 -5.41 2.89
N LEU A 53 -1.55 -4.80 2.93
CA LEU A 53 -0.64 -4.86 4.08
C LEU A 53 -1.24 -4.18 5.32
N ARG A 54 -1.96 -3.06 5.16
CA ARG A 54 -2.74 -2.44 6.24
C ARG A 54 -3.78 -3.40 6.81
N GLN A 55 -4.56 -4.07 5.95
CA GLN A 55 -5.57 -5.03 6.37
C GLN A 55 -4.92 -6.22 7.10
N ALA A 56 -3.82 -6.76 6.57
CA ALA A 56 -3.08 -7.84 7.20
C ALA A 56 -2.53 -7.44 8.57
N ARG A 57 -1.89 -6.26 8.68
CA ARG A 57 -1.38 -5.73 9.94
C ARG A 57 -2.48 -5.54 10.98
N ALA A 58 -3.71 -5.19 10.56
CA ALA A 58 -4.86 -5.03 11.45
C ALA A 58 -5.41 -6.36 12.01
N MET A 59 -5.03 -7.51 11.43
CA MET A 59 -5.44 -8.83 11.92
C MET A 59 -4.53 -9.38 13.02
N GLY A 60 -3.40 -8.71 13.30
CA GLY A 60 -2.46 -9.11 14.34
C GLY A 60 -1.71 -7.93 14.94
N ASP A 61 -0.57 -8.21 15.56
CA ASP A 61 0.25 -7.26 16.30
C ASP A 61 1.61 -7.01 15.63
N HIS A 62 2.02 -7.81 14.65
CA HIS A 62 3.28 -7.67 13.94
C HIS A 62 3.19 -8.27 12.53
N LEU A 63 3.58 -7.52 11.49
CA LEU A 63 3.50 -7.96 10.09
C LEU A 63 4.88 -8.19 9.49
N ILE A 64 5.11 -9.43 9.04
CA ILE A 64 6.28 -9.84 8.27
C ILE A 64 5.87 -10.00 6.81
N VAL A 65 6.68 -9.46 5.90
CA VAL A 65 6.42 -9.55 4.46
C VAL A 65 7.56 -10.26 3.72
N GLY A 66 7.28 -11.44 3.18
CA GLY A 66 8.15 -12.15 2.27
C GLY A 66 8.13 -11.56 0.86
N VAL A 67 9.30 -11.34 0.28
CA VAL A 67 9.42 -10.81 -1.08
C VAL A 67 10.28 -11.75 -1.93
N HIS A 68 9.73 -12.22 -3.04
CA HIS A 68 10.42 -13.21 -3.89
C HIS A 68 11.60 -12.60 -4.66
N THR A 69 12.56 -13.43 -5.06
CA THR A 69 13.68 -13.02 -5.94
C THR A 69 13.22 -12.79 -7.38
N ASP A 70 14.04 -12.09 -8.16
CA ASP A 70 13.75 -11.85 -9.59
C ASP A 70 13.69 -13.18 -10.36
N GLU A 71 14.60 -14.11 -10.07
CA GLU A 71 14.65 -15.45 -10.64
C GLU A 71 13.37 -16.25 -10.37
N GLU A 72 12.86 -16.18 -9.14
CA GLU A 72 11.68 -16.94 -8.74
C GLU A 72 10.40 -16.41 -9.41
N ILE A 73 10.30 -15.08 -9.57
CA ILE A 73 9.19 -14.45 -10.28
C ILE A 73 9.20 -14.82 -11.76
N ALA A 74 10.39 -14.79 -12.38
CA ALA A 74 10.56 -15.06 -13.81
C ALA A 74 10.06 -16.47 -14.21
N LYS A 75 10.23 -17.46 -13.33
CA LYS A 75 9.73 -18.84 -13.55
C LYS A 75 8.21 -18.91 -13.72
N HIS A 76 7.45 -17.99 -13.11
CA HIS A 76 6.00 -18.10 -13.00
C HIS A 76 5.23 -17.17 -13.94
N LYS A 77 5.65 -15.90 -14.07
CA LYS A 77 4.87 -14.87 -14.78
C LYS A 77 5.69 -13.89 -15.62
N GLY A 78 6.97 -14.18 -15.87
CA GLY A 78 7.88 -13.28 -16.58
C GLY A 78 8.59 -12.30 -15.63
N PRO A 79 9.63 -11.60 -16.11
CA PRO A 79 10.49 -10.78 -15.26
C PRO A 79 9.71 -9.61 -14.62
N PRO A 80 10.08 -9.21 -13.39
CA PRO A 80 9.52 -8.00 -12.77
C PRO A 80 10.06 -6.72 -13.45
N VAL A 81 9.34 -5.61 -13.27
CA VAL A 81 9.78 -4.27 -13.73
C VAL A 81 10.91 -3.74 -12.84
N PHE A 82 10.79 -3.95 -11.53
CA PHE A 82 11.79 -3.57 -10.54
C PHE A 82 12.63 -4.76 -10.12
N THR A 83 13.92 -4.50 -9.88
CA THR A 83 14.85 -5.45 -9.28
C THR A 83 14.39 -5.83 -7.87
N GLN A 84 14.82 -6.98 -7.39
CA GLN A 84 14.48 -7.44 -6.05
C GLN A 84 14.91 -6.46 -4.95
N ALA A 85 16.06 -5.81 -5.09
CA ALA A 85 16.54 -4.80 -4.13
C ALA A 85 15.62 -3.57 -4.06
N GLU A 86 15.15 -3.08 -5.21
CA GLU A 86 14.17 -1.99 -5.28
C GLU A 86 12.84 -2.42 -4.61
N ARG A 87 12.39 -3.65 -4.85
CA ARG A 87 11.15 -4.20 -4.25
C ARG A 87 11.28 -4.37 -2.73
N TYR A 88 12.39 -4.90 -2.25
CA TYR A 88 12.67 -5.05 -0.81
C TYR A 88 12.61 -3.70 -0.09
N LYS A 89 13.31 -2.70 -0.62
CA LYS A 89 13.35 -1.36 -0.03
C LYS A 89 11.97 -0.69 -0.07
N MET A 90 11.22 -0.86 -1.16
CA MET A 90 9.87 -0.29 -1.30
C MET A 90 8.89 -0.87 -0.29
N VAL A 91 8.89 -2.19 -0.10
CA VAL A 91 8.04 -2.86 0.89
C VAL A 91 8.41 -2.41 2.32
N ARG A 92 9.71 -2.30 2.62
CA ARG A 92 10.20 -1.81 3.93
C ARG A 92 9.70 -0.40 4.24
N ALA A 93 9.52 0.45 3.24
CA ALA A 93 9.05 1.83 3.42
C ALA A 93 7.57 1.94 3.80
N ILE A 94 6.77 0.88 3.61
CA ILE A 94 5.35 0.88 3.97
C ILE A 94 5.20 0.80 5.49
N LYS A 95 4.46 1.73 6.09
CA LYS A 95 4.42 1.92 7.55
C LYS A 95 3.78 0.79 8.37
N TRP A 96 3.02 -0.08 7.73
CA TRP A 96 2.41 -1.24 8.37
C TRP A 96 3.32 -2.47 8.38
N VAL A 97 4.42 -2.44 7.64
CA VAL A 97 5.39 -3.55 7.56
C VAL A 97 6.39 -3.40 8.69
N ASP A 98 6.49 -4.41 9.54
CA ASP A 98 7.44 -4.41 10.66
C ASP A 98 8.79 -5.04 10.24
N GLU A 99 8.73 -6.12 9.46
CA GLU A 99 9.90 -6.88 9.00
C GLU A 99 9.71 -7.34 7.56
N ILE A 100 10.81 -7.42 6.79
CA ILE A 100 10.80 -8.04 5.46
C ILE A 100 11.66 -9.30 5.46
N VAL A 101 11.24 -10.29 4.68
CA VAL A 101 12.03 -11.50 4.39
C VAL A 101 12.38 -11.50 2.91
N GLU A 102 13.66 -11.32 2.62
CA GLU A 102 14.19 -11.34 1.26
C GLU A 102 14.30 -12.78 0.75
N GLY A 103 13.97 -13.00 -0.53
CA GLY A 103 14.04 -14.31 -1.17
C GLY A 103 13.02 -15.32 -0.65
N ALA A 104 11.84 -14.86 -0.26
CA ALA A 104 10.76 -15.74 0.17
C ALA A 104 10.31 -16.69 -0.97
N PRO A 105 9.96 -17.95 -0.67
CA PRO A 105 9.38 -18.88 -1.64
C PRO A 105 8.15 -18.30 -2.35
N TYR A 106 7.86 -18.76 -3.57
CA TYR A 106 6.73 -18.24 -4.36
C TYR A 106 5.35 -18.63 -3.78
N VAL A 107 5.28 -19.74 -3.06
CA VAL A 107 4.05 -20.25 -2.44
C VAL A 107 4.25 -20.31 -0.93
N THR A 108 3.32 -19.74 -0.18
CA THR A 108 3.29 -19.84 1.28
C THR A 108 3.12 -21.29 1.73
N THR A 109 3.98 -21.76 2.63
CA THR A 109 3.92 -23.11 3.23
C THR A 109 3.85 -23.02 4.76
N LEU A 110 3.39 -24.08 5.42
CA LEU A 110 3.43 -24.16 6.89
C LEU A 110 4.85 -24.05 7.44
N GLU A 111 5.82 -24.66 6.75
CA GLU A 111 7.24 -24.54 7.08
C GLU A 111 7.70 -23.08 7.12
N THR A 112 7.28 -22.26 6.15
CA THR A 112 7.62 -20.83 6.12
C THR A 112 6.98 -20.10 7.30
N LEU A 113 5.71 -20.38 7.59
CA LEU A 113 5.02 -19.75 8.72
C LEU A 113 5.66 -20.13 10.05
N ASP A 114 6.05 -21.39 10.24
CA ASP A 114 6.69 -21.88 11.45
C ASP A 114 8.10 -21.30 11.60
N LYS A 115 8.87 -21.23 10.51
CA LYS A 115 10.22 -20.64 10.48
C LYS A 115 10.25 -19.19 10.98
N TYR A 116 9.24 -18.39 10.63
CA TYR A 116 9.14 -16.98 11.06
C TYR A 116 8.19 -16.75 12.24
N ASN A 117 7.71 -17.85 12.84
CA ASN A 117 6.77 -17.85 13.97
C ASN A 117 5.52 -17.01 13.70
N CYS A 118 4.94 -17.12 12.50
CA CYS A 118 3.70 -16.45 12.11
C CYS A 118 2.50 -17.33 12.41
N ASP A 119 1.46 -16.76 13.03
CA ASP A 119 0.24 -17.48 13.36
C ASP A 119 -0.54 -17.87 12.10
N PHE A 120 -0.60 -16.97 11.11
CA PHE A 120 -1.29 -17.19 9.84
C PHE A 120 -0.74 -16.28 8.72
N CYS A 121 -1.04 -16.64 7.48
CA CYS A 121 -0.85 -15.76 6.33
C CYS A 121 -2.12 -15.00 5.94
N VAL A 122 -1.94 -13.86 5.29
CA VAL A 122 -3.03 -13.05 4.71
C VAL A 122 -2.76 -12.83 3.22
N HIS A 123 -3.71 -13.25 2.39
CA HIS A 123 -3.69 -13.06 0.94
C HIS A 123 -4.97 -12.35 0.48
N GLY A 124 -4.97 -11.90 -0.77
CA GLY A 124 -6.20 -11.39 -1.41
C GLY A 124 -7.21 -12.52 -1.67
N ASP A 125 -8.43 -12.14 -2.02
CA ASP A 125 -9.51 -13.02 -2.48
C ASP A 125 -9.35 -13.48 -3.94
N ASP A 126 -8.12 -13.44 -4.47
CA ASP A 126 -7.80 -13.85 -5.83
C ASP A 126 -7.90 -15.37 -5.99
N ILE A 127 -8.37 -15.81 -7.17
CA ILE A 127 -8.50 -17.23 -7.46
C ILE A 127 -7.12 -17.85 -7.66
N THR A 128 -6.73 -18.72 -6.74
CA THR A 128 -5.37 -19.27 -6.64
C THR A 128 -5.36 -20.76 -6.95
N LEU A 129 -5.89 -21.13 -8.12
CA LEU A 129 -5.88 -22.52 -8.57
C LEU A 129 -4.62 -22.84 -9.39
N THR A 130 -4.09 -24.04 -9.16
CA THR A 130 -3.09 -24.69 -10.02
C THR A 130 -3.73 -25.11 -11.35
N VAL A 131 -2.91 -25.51 -12.33
CA VAL A 131 -3.39 -26.02 -13.63
C VAL A 131 -4.31 -27.24 -13.49
N ASP A 132 -4.12 -28.03 -12.44
CA ASP A 132 -4.95 -29.19 -12.10
C ASP A 132 -6.25 -28.80 -11.37
N GLY A 133 -6.50 -27.51 -11.16
CA GLY A 133 -7.67 -27.00 -10.44
C GLY A 133 -7.62 -27.19 -8.92
N ARG A 134 -6.45 -27.46 -8.34
CA ARG A 134 -6.24 -27.53 -6.88
C ARG A 134 -5.88 -26.16 -6.32
N ASP A 135 -6.32 -25.87 -5.10
CA ASP A 135 -5.96 -24.63 -4.42
C ASP A 135 -4.45 -24.62 -4.09
N THR A 136 -3.77 -23.55 -4.49
CA THR A 136 -2.32 -23.36 -4.28
C THR A 136 -1.98 -23.29 -2.79
N TYR A 137 -2.93 -22.87 -1.96
CA TYR A 137 -2.79 -22.74 -0.51
C TYR A 137 -3.57 -23.80 0.27
N ALA A 138 -3.92 -24.93 -0.35
CA ALA A 138 -4.71 -25.99 0.27
C ALA A 138 -4.16 -26.41 1.64
N GLU A 139 -2.85 -26.65 1.74
CA GLU A 139 -2.17 -27.04 2.99
C GLU A 139 -2.41 -26.00 4.11
N VAL A 140 -2.16 -24.72 3.82
CA VAL A 140 -2.28 -23.64 4.80
C VAL A 140 -3.75 -23.40 5.18
N LYS A 141 -4.68 -23.51 4.21
CA LYS A 141 -6.12 -23.41 4.45
C LYS A 141 -6.64 -24.53 5.35
N THR A 142 -6.25 -25.79 5.10
CA THR A 142 -6.64 -26.94 5.93
C THR A 142 -6.14 -26.82 7.37
N SER A 143 -4.98 -26.19 7.60
CA SER A 143 -4.47 -25.94 8.95
C SER A 143 -5.19 -24.81 9.72
N GLY A 144 -6.10 -24.08 9.07
CA GLY A 144 -6.77 -22.91 9.67
C GLY A 144 -5.88 -21.67 9.79
N ARG A 145 -4.72 -21.63 9.11
CA ARG A 145 -3.71 -20.55 9.17
C ARG A 145 -3.68 -19.66 7.91
N TYR A 146 -4.79 -19.61 7.17
CA TYR A 146 -5.00 -18.72 6.02
C TYR A 146 -6.12 -17.71 6.33
N ARG A 147 -5.93 -16.45 5.96
CA ARG A 147 -6.93 -15.38 6.07
C ARG A 147 -6.99 -14.60 4.77
N GLU A 148 -8.15 -14.06 4.47
CA GLU A 148 -8.39 -13.26 3.27
C GLU A 148 -8.60 -11.80 3.62
N CYS A 149 -8.12 -10.92 2.76
CA CYS A 149 -8.40 -9.49 2.81
C CYS A 149 -9.07 -9.03 1.50
N LYS A 150 -9.86 -7.97 1.59
CA LYS A 150 -10.64 -7.49 0.45
C LYS A 150 -9.72 -6.83 -0.56
N ARG A 151 -9.90 -7.17 -1.84
CA ARG A 151 -9.23 -6.49 -2.95
C ARG A 151 -9.50 -4.98 -2.92
N THR A 152 -8.46 -4.21 -3.19
CA THR A 152 -8.57 -2.74 -3.25
C THR A 152 -9.15 -2.31 -4.58
N GLN A 153 -10.25 -1.57 -4.53
CA GLN A 153 -10.92 -1.00 -5.70
C GLN A 153 -10.08 0.09 -6.39
N GLY A 154 -10.10 0.11 -7.72
CA GLY A 154 -9.59 1.20 -8.55
C GLY A 154 -8.11 1.13 -8.97
N VAL A 155 -7.36 0.08 -8.59
CA VAL A 155 -5.96 -0.08 -9.03
C VAL A 155 -5.55 -1.55 -9.17
N SER A 156 -4.73 -1.82 -10.17
CA SER A 156 -3.93 -3.03 -10.29
C SER A 156 -2.66 -2.76 -11.08
N THR A 157 -1.65 -3.61 -10.98
CA THR A 157 -0.45 -3.50 -11.83
C THR A 157 -0.80 -3.55 -13.33
N THR A 158 -1.79 -4.37 -13.72
CA THR A 158 -2.25 -4.46 -15.12
C THR A 158 -2.83 -3.12 -15.58
N ASP A 159 -3.67 -2.48 -14.74
CA ASP A 159 -4.24 -1.16 -15.00
C ASP A 159 -3.15 -0.10 -15.15
N LEU A 160 -2.23 0.02 -14.18
CA LEU A 160 -1.14 1.00 -14.24
C LEU A 160 -0.24 0.81 -15.47
N VAL A 161 0.11 -0.44 -15.81
CA VAL A 161 0.84 -0.76 -17.05
C VAL A 161 0.04 -0.32 -18.27
N GLY A 162 -1.27 -0.58 -18.30
CA GLY A 162 -2.17 -0.11 -19.36
C GLY A 162 -2.14 1.42 -19.52
N ARG A 163 -2.25 2.17 -18.42
CA ARG A 163 -2.15 3.64 -18.42
C ARG A 163 -0.82 4.12 -19.01
N MET A 164 0.29 3.49 -18.62
CA MET A 164 1.62 3.82 -19.14
C MET A 164 1.80 3.46 -20.63
N LEU A 165 1.23 2.35 -21.09
CA LEU A 165 1.26 1.97 -22.50
C LEU A 165 0.42 2.93 -23.36
N LEU A 166 -0.72 3.43 -22.85
CA LEU A 166 -1.53 4.44 -23.54
C LEU A 166 -0.77 5.75 -23.79
N MET A 167 0.06 6.19 -22.83
CA MET A 167 0.95 7.35 -23.01
C MET A 167 1.79 7.28 -24.28
N THR A 168 2.19 6.07 -24.66
CA THR A 168 3.25 5.85 -25.66
C THR A 168 2.72 5.72 -27.06
N LYS A 169 1.46 5.32 -27.20
CA LYS A 169 0.76 5.29 -28.49
C LYS A 169 0.48 6.70 -28.99
N ALA A 170 0.11 7.64 -28.11
CA ALA A 170 -0.05 9.05 -28.48
C ALA A 170 1.27 9.72 -28.94
N HIS A 171 2.43 9.18 -28.53
CA HIS A 171 3.75 9.72 -28.87
C HIS A 171 4.33 9.24 -30.21
N HIS A 172 3.98 8.04 -30.67
CA HIS A 172 4.63 7.40 -31.82
C HIS A 172 3.84 7.46 -33.12
N SER A 173 2.61 7.97 -33.09
CA SER A 173 1.74 7.93 -34.25
C SER A 173 0.98 9.25 -34.42
N ASN A 174 1.20 9.90 -35.56
CA ASN A 174 0.25 10.82 -36.18
C ASN A 174 -1.03 10.04 -36.57
N ILE A 175 -1.70 9.40 -35.62
CA ILE A 175 -2.97 8.70 -35.82
C ILE A 175 -4.08 9.72 -35.69
N ASP A 176 -4.92 9.77 -36.73
CA ASP A 176 -6.11 10.61 -36.78
C ASP A 176 -7.04 10.34 -35.60
N LYS A 177 -7.68 11.41 -35.10
CA LYS A 177 -8.55 11.41 -33.91
C LYS A 177 -9.68 10.37 -33.94
N SER A 178 -10.09 9.88 -35.12
CA SER A 178 -11.20 8.94 -35.28
C SER A 178 -10.89 7.52 -34.79
N ASP A 179 -9.67 7.02 -35.01
CA ASP A 179 -9.26 5.67 -34.59
C ASP A 179 -8.93 5.61 -33.09
N TYR A 180 -8.55 6.76 -32.53
CA TYR A 180 -8.40 6.96 -31.08
C TYR A 180 -9.73 6.70 -30.34
N GLN A 181 -10.84 7.19 -30.89
CA GLN A 181 -12.16 7.14 -30.28
C GLN A 181 -12.75 5.72 -30.23
N GLN A 182 -12.56 4.93 -31.29
CA GLN A 182 -12.99 3.52 -31.32
C GLN A 182 -12.23 2.64 -30.32
N HIS A 183 -10.98 2.95 -30.01
CA HIS A 183 -10.19 2.19 -29.04
C HIS A 183 -10.41 2.64 -27.59
N THR A 184 -10.71 3.91 -27.33
CA THR A 184 -11.18 4.37 -26.00
C THR A 184 -12.53 3.75 -25.65
N ASP A 185 -13.40 3.55 -26.64
CA ASP A 185 -14.73 2.96 -26.45
C ASP A 185 -14.68 1.48 -26.06
N ASN A 186 -13.60 0.74 -26.36
CA ASN A 186 -13.48 -0.68 -26.00
C ASN A 186 -12.97 -0.93 -24.57
N PHE A 187 -12.27 0.02 -23.95
CA PHE A 187 -11.86 -0.06 -22.54
C PHE A 187 -12.85 0.62 -21.58
N GLY A 188 -13.80 1.40 -22.11
CA GLY A 188 -14.70 2.29 -21.36
C GLY A 188 -16.20 2.00 -21.47
N LYS A 189 -16.67 0.79 -21.82
CA LYS A 189 -18.12 0.49 -21.82
C LYS A 189 -18.66 0.28 -20.40
N GLY A 190 -18.91 1.40 -19.73
CA GLY A 190 -19.81 1.55 -18.58
C GLY A 190 -20.46 2.95 -18.66
N PRO A 191 -21.80 3.09 -18.56
CA PRO A 191 -22.51 4.25 -19.06
C PRO A 191 -22.52 5.38 -18.04
N THR A 192 -21.70 6.42 -18.25
CA THR A 192 -22.05 7.85 -18.10
C THR A 192 -20.77 8.69 -18.13
N SER A 193 -20.68 9.51 -19.18
CA SER A 193 -19.65 10.48 -19.55
C SER A 193 -18.92 11.16 -18.37
N ARG A 194 -17.58 11.09 -18.32
CA ARG A 194 -16.76 11.95 -17.43
C ARG A 194 -15.40 12.33 -18.07
N SER A 195 -15.25 13.64 -18.34
CA SER A 195 -14.07 14.41 -18.77
C SER A 195 -13.29 13.96 -20.03
N PRO A 196 -13.11 14.82 -21.06
CA PRO A 196 -12.29 14.50 -22.24
C PRO A 196 -10.77 14.46 -21.99
N TRP A 197 -10.29 14.80 -20.80
CA TRP A 197 -8.84 14.98 -20.53
C TRP A 197 -8.28 14.18 -19.35
N THR A 198 -9.10 13.52 -18.54
CA THR A 198 -8.65 12.70 -17.39
C THR A 198 -9.72 11.68 -17.05
N GLY A 199 -9.56 10.42 -17.45
CA GLY A 199 -10.59 9.41 -17.23
C GLY A 199 -10.13 7.98 -17.41
N VAL A 200 -9.06 7.57 -16.71
CA VAL A 200 -8.70 6.13 -16.66
C VAL A 200 -8.42 5.63 -15.23
N SER A 201 -8.99 6.29 -14.21
CA SER A 201 -9.12 5.72 -12.86
C SER A 201 -10.59 5.65 -12.48
N GLN A 202 -11.05 4.47 -12.05
CA GLN A 202 -12.38 4.26 -11.46
C GLN A 202 -12.35 4.38 -9.93
N PHE A 203 -11.27 4.95 -9.37
CA PHE A 203 -11.09 5.07 -7.94
C PHE A 203 -12.13 6.01 -7.30
N LEU A 204 -12.92 5.48 -6.36
CA LEU A 204 -13.83 6.25 -5.54
C LEU A 204 -13.14 6.61 -4.22
N GLN A 205 -12.74 7.86 -4.06
CA GLN A 205 -12.18 8.34 -2.79
C GLN A 205 -13.28 8.53 -1.75
N THR A 206 -12.98 8.15 -0.49
CA THR A 206 -13.86 8.43 0.65
C THR A 206 -13.01 8.93 1.83
N SER A 207 -13.61 9.71 2.72
CA SER A 207 -12.97 10.12 3.98
C SER A 207 -12.46 8.91 4.78
N GLN A 208 -13.22 7.82 4.80
CA GLN A 208 -12.83 6.57 5.46
C GLN A 208 -11.51 5.99 4.93
N LYS A 209 -11.29 6.03 3.61
CA LYS A 209 -10.02 5.55 3.02
C LYS A 209 -8.84 6.42 3.43
N ILE A 210 -9.04 7.75 3.48
CA ILE A 210 -8.01 8.68 3.95
C ILE A 210 -7.69 8.41 5.42
N ILE A 211 -8.69 8.31 6.29
CA ILE A 211 -8.51 8.03 7.72
C ILE A 211 -7.76 6.72 7.94
N GLN A 212 -8.08 5.67 7.18
CA GLN A 212 -7.38 4.38 7.27
C GLN A 212 -5.90 4.47 6.87
N PHE A 213 -5.55 5.41 6.01
CA PHE A 213 -4.19 5.63 5.53
C PHE A 213 -3.44 6.72 6.29
N ALA A 214 -4.11 7.68 6.91
CA ALA A 214 -3.47 8.75 7.66
C ALA A 214 -2.88 8.25 8.99
N SER A 215 -1.85 8.93 9.48
CA SER A 215 -1.38 8.71 10.86
C SER A 215 -2.38 9.27 11.88
N GLY A 216 -3.07 10.37 11.51
CA GLY A 216 -3.98 11.11 12.37
C GLY A 216 -3.31 11.88 13.50
N LYS A 217 -1.99 12.09 13.43
CA LYS A 217 -1.22 12.78 14.46
C LYS A 217 -0.91 14.21 14.05
N GLU A 218 -1.19 15.16 14.93
CA GLU A 218 -0.76 16.55 14.80
C GLU A 218 0.71 16.70 15.25
N PRO A 219 1.42 17.77 14.83
CA PRO A 219 2.77 18.05 15.32
C PRO A 219 2.79 18.28 16.85
N GLU A 220 3.72 17.63 17.54
CA GLU A 220 3.92 17.81 18.99
C GLU A 220 4.97 18.89 19.28
N PRO A 221 4.97 19.51 20.49
CA PRO A 221 6.02 20.43 20.88
C PRO A 221 7.42 19.81 20.77
N GLY A 222 8.27 20.43 19.95
CA GLY A 222 9.64 19.97 19.68
C GLY A 222 9.78 19.14 18.40
N ASP A 223 8.70 18.85 17.69
CA ASP A 223 8.78 18.36 16.31
C ASP A 223 9.30 19.46 15.38
N THR A 224 10.07 19.07 14.37
CA THR A 224 10.49 19.93 13.26
C THR A 224 9.54 19.70 12.10
N ILE A 225 8.78 20.72 11.70
CA ILE A 225 7.82 20.63 10.61
C ILE A 225 8.56 20.83 9.29
N ILE A 226 8.67 19.76 8.50
CA ILE A 226 9.38 19.74 7.23
C ILE A 226 8.38 19.62 6.08
N TYR A 227 8.38 20.58 5.17
CA TYR A 227 7.53 20.58 3.98
C TYR A 227 8.30 20.18 2.73
N VAL A 228 7.72 19.28 1.94
CA VAL A 228 8.20 18.90 0.60
C VAL A 228 7.03 18.91 -0.36
N ALA A 229 7.25 19.22 -1.64
CA ALA A 229 6.17 19.29 -2.64
C ALA A 229 6.55 18.63 -3.95
N GLY A 230 5.54 18.17 -4.70
CA GLY A 230 5.75 17.62 -6.03
C GLY A 230 4.57 16.85 -6.61
N ALA A 231 4.84 16.15 -7.72
CA ALA A 231 3.89 15.21 -8.29
C ALA A 231 3.69 13.99 -7.39
N PHE A 232 4.78 13.31 -6.99
CA PHE A 232 4.72 11.98 -6.36
C PHE A 232 3.87 10.98 -7.17
N ASP A 233 3.95 11.07 -8.49
CA ASP A 233 3.26 10.18 -9.43
C ASP A 233 4.00 8.84 -9.54
N LEU A 234 3.22 7.75 -9.63
CA LEU A 234 3.71 6.37 -9.46
C LEU A 234 4.69 6.24 -8.28
N PHE A 235 4.30 6.68 -7.08
CA PHE A 235 5.15 6.70 -5.89
C PHE A 235 6.09 5.49 -5.80
N HIS A 236 7.40 5.74 -5.80
CA HIS A 236 8.45 4.78 -6.15
C HIS A 236 9.69 4.99 -5.28
N ILE A 237 10.71 4.13 -5.46
CA ILE A 237 11.86 4.10 -4.56
C ILE A 237 12.70 5.39 -4.54
N GLY A 238 12.80 6.11 -5.66
CA GLY A 238 13.41 7.46 -5.67
C GLY A 238 12.71 8.44 -4.70
N HIS A 239 11.38 8.38 -4.59
CA HIS A 239 10.63 9.20 -3.63
C HIS A 239 10.85 8.71 -2.19
N VAL A 240 10.92 7.39 -1.97
CA VAL A 240 11.23 6.80 -0.66
C VAL A 240 12.60 7.25 -0.17
N ASP A 241 13.61 7.21 -1.03
CA ASP A 241 14.99 7.58 -0.71
C ASP A 241 15.10 9.07 -0.41
N PHE A 242 14.42 9.90 -1.20
CA PHE A 242 14.28 11.33 -0.91
C PHE A 242 13.62 11.57 0.46
N LEU A 243 12.46 10.97 0.72
CA LEU A 243 11.73 11.15 1.97
C LEU A 243 12.51 10.60 3.18
N GLU A 244 13.26 9.52 3.01
CA GLU A 244 14.16 9.00 4.05
C GLU A 244 15.28 9.99 4.36
N SER A 245 15.91 10.58 3.34
CA SER A 245 16.95 11.60 3.52
C SER A 245 16.40 12.89 4.15
N VAL A 246 15.15 13.27 3.83
CA VAL A 246 14.43 14.38 4.46
C VAL A 246 14.11 14.08 5.91
N PHE A 247 13.63 12.87 6.21
CA PHE A 247 13.31 12.43 7.57
C PHE A 247 14.54 12.48 8.48
N LYS A 248 15.74 12.22 7.94
CA LYS A 248 17.02 12.30 8.67
C LYS A 248 17.53 13.73 8.92
N GLN A 249 16.84 14.78 8.44
CA GLN A 249 17.25 16.17 8.68
C GLN A 249 16.92 16.66 10.11
N SER A 250 16.13 15.91 10.88
CA SER A 250 15.78 16.23 12.26
C SER A 250 15.66 14.96 13.10
N ASP A 251 15.91 15.07 14.40
CA ASP A 251 15.71 13.99 15.38
C ASP A 251 14.23 13.69 15.61
N LYS A 252 13.35 14.69 15.40
CA LYS A 252 11.89 14.60 15.54
C LYS A 252 11.18 15.20 14.33
N PRO A 253 11.24 14.53 13.16
CA PRO A 253 10.68 15.07 11.93
C PRO A 253 9.16 14.90 11.88
N TYR A 254 8.45 15.99 11.53
CA TYR A 254 7.05 15.95 11.11
C TYR A 254 6.99 16.33 9.62
N VAL A 255 6.91 15.33 8.74
CA VAL A 255 7.01 15.54 7.30
C VAL A 255 5.63 15.73 6.67
N ILE A 256 5.41 16.89 6.08
CA ILE A 256 4.23 17.25 5.30
C ILE A 256 4.56 17.18 3.82
N VAL A 257 3.82 16.37 3.07
CA VAL A 257 3.99 16.24 1.62
C VAL A 257 2.88 16.97 0.87
N GLY A 258 3.24 18.02 0.15
CA GLY A 258 2.37 18.73 -0.78
C GLY A 258 2.22 18.01 -2.12
N LEU A 259 0.98 17.64 -2.46
CA LEU A 259 0.67 17.01 -3.74
C LEU A 259 0.05 18.03 -4.69
N HIS A 260 0.76 18.35 -5.77
CA HIS A 260 0.23 19.22 -6.82
C HIS A 260 -1.04 18.61 -7.44
N PHE A 261 -1.99 19.46 -7.86
CA PHE A 261 -3.18 19.03 -8.60
C PHE A 261 -2.83 18.41 -9.95
N ASP A 262 -3.70 17.53 -10.47
CA ASP A 262 -3.45 16.79 -11.71
C ASP A 262 -3.23 17.72 -12.91
N GLN A 263 -3.99 18.82 -13.00
CA GLN A 263 -3.85 19.82 -14.06
C GLN A 263 -2.50 20.54 -13.97
N GLU A 264 -2.01 20.77 -12.76
CA GLU A 264 -0.72 21.41 -12.53
C GLU A 264 0.42 20.45 -12.88
N VAL A 265 0.33 19.17 -12.48
CA VAL A 265 1.28 18.13 -12.88
C VAL A 265 1.32 18.00 -14.40
N ASN A 266 0.16 17.95 -15.06
CA ASN A 266 0.07 17.90 -16.51
C ASN A 266 0.73 19.11 -17.18
N ARG A 267 0.58 20.33 -16.63
CA ARG A 267 1.19 21.54 -17.18
C ARG A 267 2.72 21.42 -17.28
N TYR A 268 3.41 21.00 -16.21
CA TYR A 268 4.87 20.98 -16.18
C TYR A 268 5.50 19.64 -16.61
N LYS A 269 4.75 18.52 -16.60
CA LYS A 269 5.22 17.23 -17.13
C LYS A 269 4.75 16.94 -18.57
N GLY A 270 3.64 17.55 -18.99
CA GLY A 270 3.00 17.33 -20.28
C GLY A 270 2.39 15.93 -20.44
N LYS A 271 2.07 15.60 -21.70
CA LYS A 271 1.58 14.26 -22.12
C LYS A 271 0.27 13.90 -21.40
N ASN A 272 0.04 12.63 -21.06
CA ASN A 272 -1.08 12.23 -20.20
C ASN A 272 -0.65 12.01 -18.73
N TYR A 273 0.39 12.73 -18.26
CA TYR A 273 0.70 12.76 -16.84
C TYR A 273 -0.32 13.61 -16.07
N PRO A 274 -0.59 13.30 -14.80
CA PRO A 274 -0.05 12.17 -14.04
C PRO A 274 -0.74 10.84 -14.40
N ILE A 275 -0.03 9.73 -14.23
CA ILE A 275 -0.55 8.37 -14.39
C ILE A 275 -1.56 8.03 -13.28
N MET A 276 -1.27 8.47 -12.05
CA MET A 276 -2.13 8.37 -10.88
C MET A 276 -2.72 9.74 -10.54
N ASN A 277 -4.04 9.81 -10.37
CA ASN A 277 -4.69 11.06 -10.00
C ASN A 277 -4.32 11.48 -8.56
N VAL A 278 -4.64 12.71 -8.17
CA VAL A 278 -4.27 13.27 -6.86
C VAL A 278 -4.75 12.42 -5.69
N HIS A 279 -5.90 11.76 -5.80
CA HIS A 279 -6.45 10.92 -4.74
C HIS A 279 -5.72 9.58 -4.62
N GLU A 280 -5.35 8.97 -5.74
CA GLU A 280 -4.51 7.76 -5.78
C GLU A 280 -3.10 8.05 -5.25
N ARG A 281 -2.52 9.20 -5.61
CA ARG A 281 -1.23 9.68 -5.10
C ARG A 281 -1.26 9.96 -3.61
N THR A 282 -2.36 10.55 -3.11
CA THR A 282 -2.59 10.78 -1.67
C THR A 282 -2.44 9.48 -0.88
N LEU A 283 -3.15 8.41 -1.28
CA LEU A 283 -3.04 7.12 -0.58
C LEU A 283 -1.66 6.49 -0.72
N SER A 284 -1.01 6.66 -1.88
CA SER A 284 0.32 6.11 -2.13
C SER A 284 1.37 6.75 -1.22
N VAL A 285 1.31 8.07 -1.04
CA VAL A 285 2.23 8.83 -0.18
C VAL A 285 1.94 8.60 1.30
N LEU A 286 0.67 8.60 1.74
CA LEU A 286 0.30 8.35 3.14
C LEU A 286 0.70 6.95 3.64
N ALA A 287 0.92 5.99 2.75
CA ALA A 287 1.40 4.65 3.12
C ALA A 287 2.88 4.63 3.54
N CYS A 288 3.66 5.65 3.17
CA CYS A 288 5.07 5.74 3.50
C CYS A 288 5.29 6.04 4.99
N ARG A 289 6.23 5.33 5.64
CA ARG A 289 6.54 5.51 7.06
C ARG A 289 7.18 6.86 7.41
N TYR A 290 7.78 7.52 6.42
CA TYR A 290 8.46 8.80 6.59
C TYR A 290 7.51 10.00 6.45
N VAL A 291 6.23 9.78 6.17
CA VAL A 291 5.23 10.82 5.94
C VAL A 291 4.28 10.92 7.13
N SER A 292 4.14 12.13 7.67
CA SER A 292 3.21 12.42 8.76
C SER A 292 1.85 12.87 8.23
N GLU A 293 1.86 13.78 7.24
CA GLU A 293 0.66 14.41 6.68
C GLU A 293 0.81 14.73 5.17
N VAL A 294 -0.31 14.90 4.48
CA VAL A 294 -0.38 15.27 3.06
C VAL A 294 -1.28 16.48 2.83
N VAL A 295 -0.78 17.47 2.07
CA VAL A 295 -1.62 18.55 1.52
C VAL A 295 -2.13 18.12 0.15
N ILE A 296 -3.42 17.77 0.09
CA ILE A 296 -4.08 17.33 -1.15
C ILE A 296 -4.39 18.57 -2.00
N GLY A 297 -3.72 18.70 -3.15
CA GLY A 297 -3.91 19.87 -4.01
C GLY A 297 -3.10 21.08 -3.55
N ALA A 298 -1.83 20.86 -3.20
CA ALA A 298 -0.91 21.93 -2.87
C ALA A 298 -0.68 22.87 -4.07
N PRO A 299 -0.51 24.19 -3.82
CA PRO A 299 -0.09 25.13 -4.85
C PRO A 299 1.31 24.76 -5.38
N TYR A 300 1.60 25.17 -6.62
CA TYR A 300 2.92 24.92 -7.23
C TYR A 300 4.03 25.72 -6.54
N ALA A 301 3.81 27.03 -6.37
CA ALA A 301 4.67 27.86 -5.53
C ALA A 301 4.42 27.59 -4.04
N VAL A 302 5.51 27.51 -3.27
CA VAL A 302 5.46 27.43 -1.81
C VAL A 302 5.18 28.82 -1.26
N THR A 303 3.92 29.12 -0.95
CA THR A 303 3.47 30.46 -0.54
C THR A 303 3.75 30.76 0.92
N ALA A 304 3.82 32.05 1.27
CA ALA A 304 3.91 32.50 2.65
C ALA A 304 2.75 31.97 3.51
N ASP A 305 1.52 32.06 3.01
CA ASP A 305 0.32 31.56 3.70
C ASP A 305 0.42 30.07 4.03
N LEU A 306 0.96 29.24 3.13
CA LEU A 306 1.16 27.82 3.37
C LEU A 306 2.19 27.59 4.48
N LEU A 307 3.33 28.28 4.41
CA LEU A 307 4.40 28.16 5.40
C LEU A 307 3.91 28.59 6.79
N ASP A 308 3.15 29.68 6.87
CA ASP A 308 2.65 30.23 8.12
C ASP A 308 1.50 29.39 8.69
N HIS A 309 0.62 28.86 7.83
CA HIS A 309 -0.49 27.98 8.24
C HIS A 309 0.01 26.70 8.90
N PHE A 310 0.97 26.01 8.26
CA PHE A 310 1.54 24.77 8.79
C PHE A 310 2.70 24.99 9.77
N LYS A 311 3.12 26.24 9.99
CA LYS A 311 4.27 26.59 10.83
C LYS A 311 5.55 25.85 10.41
N VAL A 312 5.84 25.88 9.11
CA VAL A 312 6.93 25.11 8.51
C VAL A 312 8.29 25.65 8.98
N ASP A 313 9.12 24.76 9.53
CA ASP A 313 10.49 25.07 9.97
C ASP A 313 11.51 24.88 8.84
N LEU A 314 11.24 23.92 7.94
CA LEU A 314 12.17 23.49 6.89
C LEU A 314 11.43 23.17 5.60
N VAL A 315 11.94 23.61 4.45
CA VAL A 315 11.46 23.18 3.13
C VAL A 315 12.55 22.40 2.42
N CYS A 316 12.24 21.20 1.95
CA CYS A 316 13.21 20.39 1.21
C CYS A 316 12.75 20.13 -0.24
N HIS A 317 13.71 20.13 -1.16
CA HIS A 317 13.53 19.62 -2.52
C HIS A 317 14.70 18.71 -2.88
N GLY A 318 14.45 17.74 -3.76
CA GLY A 318 15.50 16.83 -4.25
C GLY A 318 16.52 17.52 -5.17
N LYS A 319 17.44 16.75 -5.75
CA LYS A 319 18.33 17.23 -6.82
C LYS A 319 17.68 17.28 -8.21
N THR A 320 16.40 16.94 -8.31
CA THR A 320 15.65 17.00 -9.56
C THR A 320 15.42 18.44 -9.99
N GLU A 321 15.30 18.65 -11.31
CA GLU A 321 15.03 19.96 -11.88
C GLU A 321 13.75 20.59 -11.28
N VAL A 322 13.85 21.88 -10.96
CA VAL A 322 12.72 22.71 -10.54
C VAL A 322 12.30 23.55 -11.73
N PHE A 323 11.08 23.35 -12.21
CA PHE A 323 10.54 24.17 -13.28
C PHE A 323 10.06 25.53 -12.72
N PRO A 324 10.21 26.63 -13.48
CA PRO A 324 9.61 27.91 -13.10
C PRO A 324 8.08 27.82 -12.99
N ASP A 325 7.49 28.66 -12.15
CA ASP A 325 6.04 28.83 -12.09
C ASP A 325 5.52 29.51 -13.39
N LYS A 326 4.19 29.64 -13.53
CA LYS A 326 3.50 30.17 -14.71
C LYS A 326 3.93 31.59 -15.08
N ASP A 327 4.35 32.38 -14.09
CA ASP A 327 4.87 33.74 -14.25
C ASP A 327 6.40 33.79 -14.45
N GLY A 328 7.07 32.62 -14.50
CA GLY A 328 8.51 32.50 -14.62
C GLY A 328 9.27 32.62 -13.30
N SER A 329 8.57 32.76 -12.17
CA SER A 329 9.19 32.85 -10.85
C SER A 329 9.70 31.49 -10.36
N ASP A 330 10.63 31.53 -9.40
CA ASP A 330 11.10 30.34 -8.68
C ASP A 330 10.03 29.91 -7.65
N PRO A 331 9.44 28.71 -7.76
CA PRO A 331 8.39 28.26 -6.84
C PRO A 331 8.88 28.12 -5.39
N TYR A 332 10.20 28.10 -5.16
CA TYR A 332 10.82 28.08 -3.83
C TYR A 332 11.40 29.44 -3.41
N ALA A 333 11.05 30.54 -4.08
CA ALA A 333 11.57 31.87 -3.75
C ALA A 333 11.30 32.28 -2.29
N GLU A 334 10.09 32.03 -1.79
CA GLU A 334 9.70 32.40 -0.41
C GLU A 334 10.47 31.63 0.67
N PRO A 335 10.57 30.29 0.65
CA PRO A 335 11.39 29.58 1.63
C PRO A 335 12.89 29.86 1.50
N LYS A 336 13.40 30.17 0.29
CA LYS A 336 14.78 30.64 0.11
C LYS A 336 15.01 32.00 0.77
N LYS A 337 14.07 32.94 0.59
CA LYS A 337 14.10 34.26 1.25
C LYS A 337 14.07 34.15 2.77
N ARG A 338 13.32 33.19 3.32
CA ARG A 338 13.26 32.89 4.76
C ARG A 338 14.49 32.12 5.28
N GLY A 339 15.38 31.64 4.41
CA GLY A 339 16.56 30.87 4.80
C GLY A 339 16.27 29.44 5.26
N ILE A 340 15.09 28.90 4.93
CA ILE A 340 14.63 27.56 5.37
C ILE A 340 14.61 26.53 4.23
N PHE A 341 15.02 26.90 3.01
CA PHE A 341 15.09 25.98 1.88
C PHE A 341 16.39 25.16 1.85
N HIS A 342 16.26 23.84 1.72
CA HIS A 342 17.38 22.90 1.69
C HIS A 342 17.25 21.93 0.50
N THR A 343 18.34 21.75 -0.24
CA THR A 343 18.43 20.72 -1.27
C THR A 343 18.94 19.42 -0.65
N VAL A 344 18.21 18.33 -0.85
CA VAL A 344 18.53 17.01 -0.31
C VAL A 344 18.88 16.04 -1.45
N ASP A 345 20.00 15.34 -1.31
CA ASP A 345 20.36 14.26 -2.23
C ASP A 345 19.76 12.93 -1.75
N SER A 346 18.90 12.33 -2.57
CA SER A 346 18.38 10.98 -2.33
C SER A 346 19.40 9.89 -2.65
N GLY A 347 20.45 10.20 -3.42
CA GLY A 347 21.33 9.20 -4.01
C GLY A 347 20.63 8.32 -5.06
N ASN A 348 19.45 8.73 -5.52
CA ASN A 348 18.60 7.97 -6.42
C ASN A 348 18.03 8.87 -7.51
N ASP A 349 18.33 8.56 -8.76
CA ASP A 349 17.96 9.30 -9.96
C ASP A 349 16.68 8.77 -10.63
N LEU A 350 16.06 7.71 -10.10
CA LEU A 350 14.84 7.13 -10.66
C LEU A 350 13.69 8.12 -10.68
N THR A 351 13.13 8.34 -11.87
CA THR A 351 11.93 9.16 -12.08
C THR A 351 10.73 8.33 -12.58
N THR A 352 9.55 8.94 -12.53
CA THR A 352 8.34 8.40 -13.17
C THR A 352 8.55 8.12 -14.66
N ASP A 353 9.30 8.99 -15.36
CA ASP A 353 9.60 8.80 -16.78
C ASP A 353 10.48 7.55 -17.00
N ASP A 354 11.46 7.29 -16.14
CA ASP A 354 12.31 6.09 -16.22
C ASP A 354 11.51 4.81 -16.02
N ILE A 355 10.55 4.81 -15.09
CA ILE A 355 9.65 3.67 -14.86
C ILE A 355 8.81 3.40 -16.11
N VAL A 356 8.26 4.47 -16.71
CA VAL A 356 7.53 4.38 -17.98
C VAL A 356 8.43 3.81 -19.08
N GLN A 357 9.69 4.28 -19.19
CA GLN A 357 10.66 3.74 -20.16
C GLN A 357 11.01 2.27 -19.92
N ARG A 358 11.18 1.83 -18.66
CA ARG A 358 11.39 0.41 -18.32
C ARG A 358 10.23 -0.45 -18.82
N ILE A 359 9.00 0.04 -18.73
CA ILE A 359 7.81 -0.66 -19.22
C ILE A 359 7.74 -0.66 -20.75
N ILE A 360 8.07 0.45 -21.41
CA ILE A 360 8.09 0.54 -22.87
C ILE A 360 9.12 -0.39 -23.49
N LYS A 361 10.35 -0.38 -22.95
CA LYS A 361 11.46 -1.20 -23.47
C LYS A 361 11.10 -2.69 -23.50
N ASN A 362 10.30 -3.13 -22.53
CA ASN A 362 9.85 -4.52 -22.38
C ASN A 362 8.38 -4.69 -22.77
N ARG A 363 7.81 -3.77 -23.56
CA ARG A 363 6.37 -3.70 -23.89
C ARG A 363 5.82 -5.03 -24.38
N LEU A 364 6.48 -5.68 -25.33
CA LEU A 364 6.03 -6.97 -25.88
C LEU A 364 5.93 -8.05 -24.80
N GLN A 365 6.89 -8.10 -23.87
CA GLN A 365 6.88 -9.07 -22.78
C GLN A 365 5.76 -8.76 -21.78
N PHE A 366 5.53 -7.49 -21.46
CA PHE A 366 4.47 -7.09 -20.54
C PHE A 366 3.07 -7.22 -21.13
N GLU A 367 2.88 -6.92 -22.42
CA GLU A 367 1.63 -7.18 -23.15
C GLU A 367 1.33 -8.69 -23.16
N ALA A 368 2.31 -9.54 -23.52
CA ALA A 368 2.14 -11.00 -23.50
C ALA A 368 1.85 -11.54 -22.09
N ARG A 369 2.53 -11.02 -21.06
CA ARG A 369 2.27 -11.36 -19.66
C ARG A 369 0.84 -11.03 -19.25
N ASN A 370 0.38 -9.81 -19.57
CA ASN A 370 -0.96 -9.35 -19.21
C ASN A 370 -2.03 -10.18 -19.93
N GLN A 371 -1.86 -10.46 -21.22
CA GLN A 371 -2.75 -11.33 -21.99
C GLN A 371 -2.84 -12.75 -21.39
N LYS A 372 -1.70 -13.35 -21.01
CA LYS A 372 -1.68 -14.67 -20.36
C LYS A 372 -2.42 -14.67 -19.03
N LYS A 373 -2.28 -13.61 -18.24
CA LYS A 373 -2.98 -13.44 -16.96
C LYS A 373 -4.49 -13.33 -17.17
N GLU A 374 -4.94 -12.46 -18.06
CA GLU A 374 -6.35 -12.27 -18.40
C GLU A 374 -6.98 -13.55 -18.93
N ALA A 375 -6.30 -14.27 -19.82
CA ALA A 375 -6.77 -15.56 -20.32
C ALA A 375 -6.93 -16.60 -19.19
N LYS A 376 -6.00 -16.65 -18.23
CA LYS A 376 -6.10 -17.55 -17.07
C LYS A 376 -7.30 -17.19 -16.19
N GLU A 377 -7.49 -15.90 -15.89
CA GLU A 377 -8.62 -15.42 -15.08
C GLU A 377 -9.96 -15.74 -15.76
N MET A 378 -10.08 -15.50 -17.06
CA MET A 378 -11.29 -15.80 -17.83
C MET A 378 -11.61 -17.30 -17.88
N ALA A 379 -10.60 -18.16 -18.10
CA ALA A 379 -10.79 -19.61 -18.13
C ALA A 379 -11.29 -20.14 -16.78
N VAL A 380 -10.78 -19.60 -15.67
CA VAL A 380 -11.20 -19.95 -14.32
C VAL A 380 -12.64 -19.51 -14.05
N ILE A 381 -13.01 -18.28 -14.43
CA ILE A 381 -14.40 -17.79 -14.29
C ILE A 381 -15.37 -18.66 -15.09
N GLN A 382 -15.01 -19.05 -16.32
CA GLN A 382 -15.83 -19.95 -17.13
C GLN A 382 -15.97 -21.34 -16.49
N ALA A 383 -14.88 -21.90 -15.95
CA ALA A 383 -14.92 -23.19 -15.26
C ALA A 383 -15.77 -23.16 -13.98
N MET A 384 -15.74 -22.05 -13.23
CA MET A 384 -16.59 -21.85 -12.06
C MET A 384 -18.07 -21.76 -12.44
N LYS A 385 -18.42 -20.94 -13.46
CA LYS A 385 -19.80 -20.86 -13.98
C LYS A 385 -20.32 -22.22 -14.43
N LYS A 386 -19.50 -22.99 -15.14
CA LYS A 386 -19.88 -24.34 -15.59
C LYS A 386 -20.16 -25.27 -14.41
N ARG A 387 -19.34 -25.23 -13.35
CA ARG A 387 -19.57 -26.01 -12.12
C ARG A 387 -20.82 -25.58 -11.36
N GLU A 388 -21.13 -24.28 -11.34
CA GLU A 388 -22.37 -23.76 -10.74
C GLU A 388 -23.60 -24.20 -11.54
N GLU A 389 -23.53 -24.16 -12.88
CA GLU A 389 -24.59 -24.65 -13.77
C GLU A 389 -24.81 -26.17 -13.61
N GLU A 390 -23.73 -26.95 -13.48
CA GLU A 390 -23.79 -28.40 -13.22
C GLU A 390 -24.39 -28.71 -11.84
N LYS A 391 -24.03 -27.97 -10.79
CA LYS A 391 -24.64 -28.09 -9.46
C LYS A 391 -26.12 -27.73 -9.46
N THR A 392 -26.49 -26.63 -10.12
CA THR A 392 -27.89 -26.19 -10.24
C THR A 392 -28.74 -27.24 -10.97
N LYS A 393 -28.19 -27.88 -12.01
CA LYS A 393 -28.87 -29.00 -12.71
C LYS A 393 -29.02 -30.23 -11.82
N GLN A 394 -28.00 -30.59 -11.05
CA GLN A 394 -28.07 -31.72 -10.11
C GLN A 394 -29.09 -31.49 -8.96
N GLU A 395 -29.22 -30.25 -8.48
CA GLU A 395 -30.22 -29.90 -7.46
C GLU A 395 -31.65 -29.87 -8.03
N GLN A 396 -31.82 -29.53 -9.31
CA GLN A 396 -33.10 -29.60 -10.02
C GLN A 396 -33.53 -31.04 -10.34
N ASP A 397 -32.60 -31.93 -10.68
CA ASP A 397 -32.89 -33.36 -10.91
C ASP A 397 -33.20 -34.11 -9.60
N GLN A 398 -32.74 -33.62 -8.43
CA GLN A 398 -33.02 -34.21 -7.12
C GLN A 398 -34.33 -33.72 -6.47
N THR A 399 -34.99 -32.70 -7.03
CA THR A 399 -36.23 -32.12 -6.49
C THR A 399 -37.50 -32.52 -7.24
N LEU A 400 -37.41 -33.44 -8.23
CA LEU A 400 -38.57 -34.08 -8.83
C LEU A 400 -39.17 -35.12 -7.86
N PRO A 401 -40.45 -35.01 -7.45
CA PRO A 401 -41.08 -35.99 -6.58
C PRO A 401 -41.14 -37.35 -7.27
N GLN A 402 -40.72 -38.40 -6.57
CA GLN A 402 -41.09 -39.77 -6.90
C GLN A 402 -42.57 -39.98 -6.51
N ASP A 403 -43.48 -39.41 -7.28
CA ASP A 403 -44.87 -39.85 -7.28
C ASP A 403 -45.19 -40.43 -8.66
N GLU A 404 -45.93 -41.55 -8.64
CA GLU A 404 -46.35 -42.39 -9.76
C GLU A 404 -45.46 -43.59 -10.12
N GLN A 405 -45.26 -44.49 -9.15
CA GLN A 405 -45.43 -45.93 -9.40
C GLN A 405 -46.05 -46.62 -8.19
N GLU A 406 -47.39 -46.60 -8.08
CA GLU A 406 -48.16 -47.75 -7.57
C GLU A 406 -49.67 -47.58 -7.82
N ASN A 407 -50.21 -48.55 -8.56
CA ASN A 407 -51.61 -48.90 -8.88
C ASN A 407 -52.35 -48.18 -10.03
#